data_AF-A0A7C6MSS5-F1
#
_entry.id   AF-A0A7C6MSS5-F1
#
_cell.length_a   1.000
_cell.length_b   1.000
_cell.length_c   1.000
_cell.angle_alpha   90.00
_cell.angle_beta   90.00
_cell.angle_gamma   90.00
#
_symmetry.space_group_name_H-M   'P 1'
#
loop_
_entity.id
_entity.type
_entity.pdbx_description
1 polymer ?
#
loop_
_entity_poly.entity_id
_entity_poly.type
_entity_poly.pdbx_seq_one_letter_code
_entity_poly.pdbx_strand_id
1 'polypeptide(L)'
;FLVEILKIPMGICLGIVGGFAAVFLLLKFFKLKLLTNKSTEKLLLLLTCAMLYYELGEWLGIASLLGVMAMGIPISKKDGDLGRNLSRGLGEIWVFAQIILFALVGAAVNLQVSLEVGFLGIAIIFIGLAGRSFGVFLSTLGTNLDVKERIFCAIAYTPKATVQAAIGGLPLAMGVSSGNAILAISVLAILITAPLGAMGIKWSAPRLLNKKGG
;
A
#
# COMPACT_ATOMS: atom_id res chain seq x y z
N PHE A 1 3.74 17.41 -22.84
CA PHE A 1 3.23 17.65 -21.47
C PHE A 1 1.79 17.16 -21.28
N LEU A 2 0.79 17.62 -22.05
CA LEU A 2 -0.60 17.13 -21.94
C LEU A 2 -0.74 15.60 -22.12
N VAL A 3 -0.03 15.02 -23.10
CA VAL A 3 -0.05 13.58 -23.37
C VAL A 3 0.54 12.78 -22.21
N GLU A 4 1.58 13.30 -21.53
CA GLU A 4 2.18 12.65 -20.35
C GLU A 4 1.23 12.65 -19.14
N ILE A 5 0.49 13.75 -18.95
CA ILE A 5 -0.51 13.81 -17.88
C ILE A 5 -1.66 12.82 -18.14
N LEU A 6 -2.07 12.64 -19.40
CA LEU A 6 -3.13 11.71 -19.77
C LEU A 6 -2.71 10.23 -19.60
N LYS A 7 -1.42 9.92 -19.69
CA LYS A 7 -0.90 8.57 -19.44
C LYS A 7 -1.13 8.10 -18.01
N ILE A 8 -1.18 9.01 -17.03
CA ILE A 8 -1.34 8.64 -15.61
C ILE A 8 -2.73 8.03 -15.33
N PRO A 9 -3.87 8.72 -15.61
CA PRO A 9 -5.19 8.11 -15.45
C PRO A 9 -5.36 6.85 -16.30
N MET A 10 -4.87 6.85 -17.54
CA MET A 10 -4.94 5.69 -18.42
C MET A 10 -4.17 4.49 -17.85
N GLY A 11 -2.95 4.71 -17.33
CA GLY A 11 -2.14 3.67 -16.70
C GLY A 11 -2.78 3.12 -15.43
N ILE A 12 -3.48 3.94 -14.65
CA ILE A 12 -4.27 3.49 -13.48
C ILE A 12 -5.45 2.63 -13.93
N CYS A 13 -6.23 3.09 -14.90
CA CYS A 13 -7.37 2.33 -15.42
C CYS A 13 -6.94 0.99 -16.01
N LEU A 14 -5.89 0.98 -16.85
CA LEU A 14 -5.34 -0.24 -17.45
C LEU A 14 -4.75 -1.18 -16.39
N GLY A 15 -4.09 -0.64 -15.37
CA GLY A 15 -3.60 -1.43 -14.22
C GLY A 15 -4.75 -2.13 -13.49
N ILE A 16 -5.81 -1.41 -13.14
CA ILE A 16 -6.95 -1.99 -12.42
C ILE A 16 -7.67 -3.03 -13.28
N VAL A 17 -8.01 -2.68 -14.53
CA VAL A 17 -8.74 -3.58 -15.46
C VAL A 17 -7.91 -4.82 -15.78
N GLY A 18 -6.61 -4.65 -16.05
CA GLY A 18 -5.69 -5.75 -16.30
C GLY A 18 -5.56 -6.68 -15.10
N GLY A 19 -5.49 -6.12 -13.88
CA GLY A 19 -5.50 -6.90 -12.64
C GLY A 19 -6.75 -7.77 -12.51
N PHE A 20 -7.94 -7.17 -12.68
CA PHE A 20 -9.20 -7.92 -12.67
C PHE A 20 -9.25 -9.01 -13.74
N ALA A 21 -8.80 -8.72 -14.97
CA ALA A 21 -8.77 -9.69 -16.06
C ALA A 21 -7.84 -10.87 -15.75
N ALA A 22 -6.63 -10.60 -15.26
CA ALA A 22 -5.65 -11.62 -14.90
C ALA A 22 -6.16 -12.56 -13.80
N VAL A 23 -6.71 -12.01 -12.72
CA VAL A 23 -7.25 -12.84 -11.63
C VAL A 23 -8.49 -13.60 -12.07
N PHE A 24 -9.34 -13.01 -12.91
CA PHE A 24 -10.53 -13.70 -13.44
C PHE A 24 -10.14 -14.92 -14.28
N LEU A 25 -9.14 -14.78 -15.15
CA LEU A 25 -8.58 -15.88 -15.92
C LEU A 25 -8.02 -16.96 -14.99
N LEU A 26 -7.19 -16.59 -14.01
CA LEU A 26 -6.61 -17.52 -13.04
C LEU A 26 -7.69 -18.30 -12.28
N LEU A 27 -8.73 -17.62 -11.79
CA LEU A 27 -9.84 -18.25 -11.09
C LEU A 27 -10.67 -19.18 -11.99
N LYS A 28 -10.78 -18.89 -13.29
CA LYS A 28 -11.42 -19.77 -14.28
C LYS A 28 -10.58 -21.04 -14.47
N PHE A 29 -9.26 -20.93 -14.58
CA PHE A 29 -8.35 -22.07 -14.64
C PHE A 29 -8.46 -22.98 -13.40
N PHE A 30 -8.56 -22.41 -12.19
CA PHE A 30 -8.77 -23.19 -10.97
C PHE A 30 -10.11 -23.95 -10.96
N LYS A 31 -11.18 -23.36 -11.51
CA LYS A 31 -12.51 -24.00 -11.56
C LYS A 31 -12.58 -25.14 -12.57
N LEU A 32 -11.89 -25.02 -13.70
CA LEU A 32 -11.90 -26.00 -14.78
C LEU A 32 -11.16 -27.31 -14.43
N LYS A 33 -10.64 -27.45 -13.19
CA LYS A 33 -9.77 -28.57 -12.75
C LYS A 33 -8.59 -28.85 -13.69
N LEU A 34 -8.25 -27.92 -14.57
CA LEU A 34 -7.07 -27.96 -15.44
C LEU A 34 -5.77 -27.92 -14.63
N LEU A 35 -5.86 -27.48 -13.36
CA LEU A 35 -4.74 -27.32 -12.43
C LEU A 35 -5.01 -28.10 -11.14
N THR A 36 -3.94 -28.48 -10.44
CA THR A 36 -3.97 -29.32 -9.24
C THR A 36 -4.88 -28.76 -8.14
N ASN A 37 -5.47 -29.65 -7.34
CA ASN A 37 -6.44 -29.27 -6.32
C ASN A 37 -5.82 -28.75 -5.01
N LYS A 38 -4.51 -28.93 -4.80
CA LYS A 38 -3.81 -28.56 -3.56
C LYS A 38 -3.80 -27.04 -3.35
N SER A 39 -4.09 -26.60 -2.13
CA SER A 39 -4.12 -25.18 -1.76
C SER A 39 -2.79 -24.47 -1.95
N THR A 40 -1.66 -25.15 -1.67
CA THR A 40 -0.31 -24.60 -1.83
C THR A 40 0.03 -24.28 -3.29
N GLU A 41 -0.36 -25.14 -4.23
CA GLU A 41 -0.10 -24.89 -5.65
C GLU A 41 -0.90 -23.71 -6.17
N LYS A 42 -2.17 -23.57 -5.75
CA LYS A 42 -3.00 -22.40 -6.09
C LYS A 42 -2.42 -21.10 -5.51
N LEU A 43 -1.82 -21.16 -4.32
CA LEU A 43 -1.12 -20.02 -3.71
C LEU A 43 0.12 -19.63 -4.51
N LEU A 44 0.96 -20.59 -4.88
CA LEU A 44 2.16 -20.35 -5.69
C LEU A 44 1.77 -19.77 -7.06
N LEU A 45 0.75 -20.32 -7.71
CA LEU A 45 0.26 -19.81 -8.99
C LEU A 45 -0.28 -18.38 -8.89
N LEU A 46 -0.96 -18.05 -7.79
CA LEU A 46 -1.39 -16.67 -7.53
C LEU A 46 -0.20 -15.72 -7.40
N LEU A 47 0.81 -16.10 -6.61
CA LEU A 47 2.03 -15.30 -6.43
C LEU A 47 2.77 -15.10 -7.76
N THR A 48 2.98 -16.18 -8.51
CA THR A 48 3.62 -16.12 -9.82
C THR A 48 2.83 -15.24 -10.78
N CYS A 49 1.50 -15.35 -10.81
CA CYS A 49 0.65 -14.51 -11.64
C CYS A 49 0.75 -13.03 -11.24
N ALA A 50 0.74 -12.73 -9.94
CA ALA A 50 0.90 -11.37 -9.43
C ALA A 50 2.28 -10.77 -9.76
N MET A 51 3.36 -11.55 -9.61
CA MET A 51 4.72 -11.13 -9.96
C MET A 51 4.89 -10.91 -11.46
N LEU A 52 4.41 -11.84 -12.29
CA LEU A 52 4.45 -11.67 -13.75
C LEU A 52 3.63 -10.46 -14.21
N TYR A 53 2.46 -10.25 -13.61
CA TYR A 53 1.65 -9.07 -13.90
C TYR A 53 2.37 -7.78 -13.50
N TYR A 54 3.06 -7.78 -12.36
CA TYR A 54 3.88 -6.65 -11.94
C TYR A 54 4.96 -6.32 -12.96
N GLU A 55 5.80 -7.30 -13.34
CA GLU A 55 6.89 -7.13 -14.30
C GLU A 55 6.40 -6.67 -15.68
N LEU A 56 5.31 -7.28 -16.18
CA LEU A 56 4.68 -6.85 -17.43
C LEU A 56 4.13 -5.43 -17.33
N GLY A 57 3.57 -5.08 -16.18
CA GLY A 57 3.01 -3.76 -15.95
C GLY A 57 4.08 -2.67 -15.91
N GLU A 58 5.24 -2.94 -15.30
CA GLU A 58 6.40 -2.04 -15.34
C GLU A 58 6.90 -1.84 -16.76
N TRP A 59 7.01 -2.91 -17.56
CA TRP A 59 7.43 -2.82 -18.96
C TRP A 59 6.45 -2.00 -19.82
N LEU A 60 5.15 -2.12 -19.55
CA LEU A 60 4.10 -1.37 -20.24
C LEU A 60 3.87 0.05 -19.67
N GLY A 61 4.51 0.41 -18.56
CA GLY A 61 4.33 1.69 -17.88
C GLY A 61 2.92 1.90 -17.31
N ILE A 62 2.26 0.83 -16.86
CA ILE A 62 0.94 0.90 -16.21
C ILE A 62 1.06 0.79 -14.69
N ALA A 63 0.02 1.16 -13.94
CA ALA A 63 0.02 1.09 -12.48
C ALA A 63 -0.14 -0.37 -11.99
N SER A 64 0.93 -1.14 -12.16
CA SER A 64 1.01 -2.59 -11.97
C SER A 64 0.66 -3.04 -10.54
N LEU A 65 1.21 -2.36 -9.51
CA LEU A 65 0.91 -2.62 -8.10
C LEU A 65 -0.57 -2.39 -7.74
N LEU A 66 -1.20 -1.38 -8.36
CA LEU A 66 -2.63 -1.11 -8.23
C LEU A 66 -3.46 -2.25 -8.83
N GLY A 67 -3.02 -2.81 -9.95
CA GLY A 67 -3.61 -4.02 -10.54
C GLY A 67 -3.47 -5.24 -9.64
N VAL A 68 -2.29 -5.49 -9.06
CA VAL A 68 -2.08 -6.57 -8.08
C VAL A 68 -3.01 -6.41 -6.87
N MET A 69 -3.17 -5.18 -6.36
CA MET A 69 -4.14 -4.89 -5.30
C MET A 69 -5.58 -5.19 -5.74
N ALA A 70 -5.95 -4.82 -6.97
CA ALA A 70 -7.27 -5.10 -7.53
C ALA A 70 -7.55 -6.61 -7.65
N MET A 71 -6.54 -7.44 -7.93
CA MET A 71 -6.66 -8.91 -7.95
C MET A 71 -7.16 -9.47 -6.61
N GLY A 72 -6.82 -8.82 -5.50
CA GLY A 72 -7.25 -9.25 -4.17
C GLY A 72 -8.78 -9.20 -3.99
N ILE A 73 -9.47 -8.25 -4.60
CA ILE A 73 -10.90 -8.00 -4.35
C ILE A 73 -11.77 -9.21 -4.75
N PRO A 74 -11.68 -9.78 -5.97
CA PRO A 74 -12.46 -10.95 -6.33
C PRO A 74 -12.09 -12.20 -5.53
N ILE A 75 -10.82 -12.32 -5.10
CA ILE A 75 -10.36 -13.43 -4.27
C ILE A 75 -10.99 -13.34 -2.87
N SER A 76 -10.97 -12.15 -2.27
CA SER A 76 -11.53 -11.89 -0.93
C SER A 76 -13.05 -12.01 -0.90
N LYS A 77 -13.75 -11.59 -1.96
CA LYS A 77 -15.22 -11.71 -2.06
C LYS A 77 -15.72 -13.12 -2.37
N LYS A 78 -14.82 -14.07 -2.66
CA LYS A 78 -15.22 -15.42 -3.03
C LYS A 78 -15.60 -16.20 -1.78
N ASP A 79 -16.91 -16.33 -1.54
CA ASP A 79 -17.45 -17.19 -0.50
C ASP A 79 -17.04 -18.64 -0.75
N GLY A 80 -16.07 -19.13 0.04
CA GLY A 80 -15.58 -20.49 -0.02
C GLY A 80 -14.18 -20.67 0.57
N ASP A 81 -13.72 -21.92 0.58
CA ASP A 81 -12.42 -22.28 1.17
C ASP A 81 -11.22 -21.70 0.40
N LEU A 82 -11.38 -21.40 -0.89
CA LEU A 82 -10.29 -20.89 -1.71
C LEU A 82 -9.77 -19.53 -1.22
N GLY A 83 -10.66 -18.55 -1.04
CA GLY A 83 -10.27 -17.20 -0.60
C GLY A 83 -9.63 -17.22 0.78
N ARG A 84 -10.22 -17.98 1.72
CA ARG A 84 -9.68 -18.16 3.08
C ARG A 84 -8.30 -18.82 3.07
N ASN A 85 -8.14 -19.91 2.32
CA ASN A 85 -6.87 -20.64 2.25
C ASN A 85 -5.76 -19.80 1.61
N LEU A 86 -6.07 -19.08 0.53
CA LEU A 86 -5.11 -18.17 -0.12
C LEU A 86 -4.73 -17.01 0.81
N SER A 87 -5.72 -16.37 1.46
CA SER A 87 -5.47 -15.29 2.41
C SER A 87 -4.61 -15.74 3.58
N ARG A 88 -4.86 -16.94 4.12
CA ARG A 88 -4.06 -17.52 5.20
C ARG A 88 -2.63 -17.78 4.75
N GLY A 89 -2.44 -18.42 3.59
CA GLY A 89 -1.11 -18.70 3.05
C GLY A 89 -0.32 -17.44 2.74
N LEU A 90 -0.95 -16.41 2.17
CA LEU A 90 -0.33 -15.09 1.98
C LEU A 90 0.05 -14.44 3.31
N GLY A 91 -0.79 -14.58 4.34
CA GLY A 91 -0.49 -14.10 5.69
C GLY A 91 0.74 -14.77 6.32
N GLU A 92 0.86 -16.09 6.19
CA GLU A 92 2.02 -16.85 6.67
C GLU A 92 3.32 -16.41 5.95
N ILE A 93 3.26 -16.19 4.63
CA ILE A 93 4.39 -15.66 3.86
C ILE A 93 4.72 -14.22 4.27
N TRP A 94 3.70 -13.39 4.49
CA TRP A 94 3.87 -12.01 4.92
C TRP A 94 4.61 -11.89 6.25
N VAL A 95 4.37 -12.80 7.21
CA VAL A 95 5.07 -12.78 8.50
C VAL A 95 6.59 -12.88 8.33
N PHE A 96 7.05 -13.72 7.40
CA PHE A 96 8.46 -13.82 7.07
C PHE A 96 8.96 -12.61 6.27
N ALA A 97 8.21 -12.22 5.23
CA ALA A 97 8.59 -11.12 4.33
C ALA A 97 8.69 -9.76 5.07
N GLN A 98 7.80 -9.47 6.02
CA GLN A 98 7.83 -8.22 6.77
C GLN A 98 9.09 -8.10 7.64
N ILE A 99 9.59 -9.20 8.21
CA ILE A 99 10.82 -9.19 9.03
C ILE A 99 12.00 -8.81 8.13
N ILE A 100 12.14 -9.46 6.98
CA ILE A 100 13.18 -9.14 6.00
C ILE A 100 13.05 -7.68 5.54
N LEU A 101 11.84 -7.25 5.18
CA LEU A 101 11.59 -5.89 4.70
C LEU A 101 12.05 -4.84 5.71
N PHE A 102 11.59 -4.93 6.95
CA PHE A 102 11.92 -3.92 7.97
C PHE A 102 13.37 -4.03 8.47
N ALA A 103 13.95 -5.23 8.52
CA ALA A 103 15.36 -5.40 8.88
C ALA A 103 16.30 -4.80 7.81
N LEU A 104 16.04 -5.08 6.52
CA LEU A 104 16.84 -4.54 5.42
C LEU A 104 16.69 -3.02 5.29
N VAL A 105 15.46 -2.50 5.44
CA VAL A 105 15.24 -1.05 5.43
C VAL A 105 15.99 -0.39 6.58
N GLY A 106 15.94 -0.96 7.79
CA GLY A 106 16.72 -0.47 8.93
C GLY A 106 18.23 -0.50 8.68
N ALA A 107 18.74 -1.58 8.07
CA ALA A 107 20.15 -1.72 7.72
C ALA A 107 20.62 -0.75 6.63
N ALA A 108 19.74 -0.34 5.72
CA ALA A 108 20.06 0.59 4.63
C ALA A 108 20.11 2.07 5.07
N VAL A 109 19.61 2.41 6.27
CA VAL A 109 19.61 3.80 6.74
C VAL A 109 20.97 4.25 7.22
N ASN A 110 21.46 5.35 6.66
CA ASN A 110 22.60 6.07 7.21
C ASN A 110 22.16 6.99 8.37
N LEU A 111 22.64 6.68 9.58
CA LEU A 111 22.32 7.44 10.79
C LEU A 111 22.84 8.89 10.76
N GLN A 112 24.02 9.12 10.20
CA GLN A 112 24.60 10.46 10.10
C GLN A 112 23.74 11.37 9.22
N VAL A 113 23.38 10.87 8.03
CA VAL A 113 22.47 11.59 7.13
C VAL A 113 21.13 11.84 7.81
N SER A 114 20.60 10.85 8.54
CA SER A 114 19.31 10.98 9.24
C SER A 114 19.32 12.08 10.31
N LEU A 115 20.45 12.30 10.99
CA LEU A 115 20.62 13.39 11.94
C LEU A 115 20.71 14.74 11.25
N GLU A 116 21.49 14.83 10.16
CA GLU A 116 21.66 16.06 9.38
C GLU A 116 20.33 16.53 8.74
N VAL A 117 19.57 15.61 8.15
CA VAL A 117 18.27 15.93 7.55
C VAL A 117 17.11 15.87 8.53
N GLY A 118 17.34 15.52 9.81
CA GLY A 118 16.27 15.19 10.76
C GLY A 118 15.23 16.30 10.92
N PHE A 119 15.66 17.53 11.22
CA PHE A 119 14.73 18.66 11.42
C PHE A 119 13.94 19.02 10.16
N LEU A 120 14.64 19.17 9.02
CA LEU A 120 14.00 19.46 7.73
C LEU A 120 13.07 18.31 7.30
N GLY A 121 13.49 17.07 7.53
CA GLY A 121 12.72 15.86 7.25
C GLY A 121 11.41 15.82 8.04
N ILE A 122 11.46 16.14 9.33
CA ILE A 122 10.27 16.26 10.18
C ILE A 122 9.33 17.34 9.63
N ALA A 123 9.84 18.51 9.27
CA ALA A 123 9.03 19.57 8.67
C ALA A 123 8.35 19.10 7.36
N ILE A 124 9.09 18.43 6.47
CA ILE A 124 8.55 17.86 5.22
C ILE A 124 7.44 16.85 5.51
N ILE A 125 7.61 15.98 6.52
CA ILE A 125 6.61 14.99 6.92
C ILE A 125 5.32 15.69 7.36
N PHE A 126 5.41 16.71 8.21
CA PHE A 126 4.23 17.45 8.70
C PHE A 126 3.52 18.24 7.60
N ILE A 127 4.27 18.87 6.68
CA ILE A 127 3.69 19.54 5.51
C ILE A 127 2.94 18.53 4.63
N GLY A 128 3.56 17.39 4.33
CA GLY A 128 2.92 16.33 3.56
C GLY A 128 1.68 15.75 4.26
N LEU A 129 1.72 15.62 5.59
CA LEU A 129 0.57 15.17 6.37
C LEU A 129 -0.56 16.21 6.36
N ALA A 130 -0.25 17.51 6.49
CA ALA A 130 -1.24 18.58 6.41
C ALA A 130 -1.95 18.59 5.04
N GLY A 131 -1.19 18.48 3.94
CA GLY A 131 -1.75 18.36 2.59
C GLY A 131 -2.65 17.14 2.43
N ARG A 132 -2.24 15.99 3.00
CA ARG A 132 -3.04 14.76 3.00
C ARG A 132 -4.33 14.92 3.82
N SER A 133 -4.26 15.49 5.02
CA SER A 133 -5.43 15.76 5.86
C SER A 133 -6.39 16.68 5.13
N PHE A 134 -5.91 17.76 4.54
CA PHE A 134 -6.74 18.65 3.71
C PHE A 134 -7.41 17.91 2.55
N GLY A 135 -6.68 17.06 1.84
CA GLY A 135 -7.24 16.19 0.79
C GLY A 135 -8.34 15.27 1.30
N VAL A 136 -8.18 14.67 2.49
CA VAL A 136 -9.22 13.84 3.12
C VAL A 136 -10.48 14.66 3.42
N PHE A 137 -10.33 15.88 3.96
CA PHE A 137 -11.47 16.77 4.18
C PHE A 137 -12.20 17.09 2.88
N LEU A 138 -11.47 17.48 1.83
CA LEU A 138 -12.07 17.77 0.52
C LEU A 138 -12.81 16.54 -0.06
N SER A 139 -12.19 15.36 0.00
CA SER A 139 -12.81 14.12 -0.51
C SER A 139 -14.06 13.68 0.27
N THR A 140 -14.26 14.19 1.49
CA THR A 140 -15.39 13.83 2.37
C THR A 140 -16.45 14.91 2.47
N LEU A 141 -16.31 16.07 1.81
CA LEU A 141 -17.29 17.16 1.91
C LEU A 141 -18.70 16.75 1.45
N GLY A 142 -18.80 15.89 0.43
CA GLY A 142 -20.06 15.40 -0.13
C GLY A 142 -20.60 14.11 0.51
N THR A 143 -20.01 13.63 1.60
CA THR A 143 -20.48 12.42 2.30
C THR A 143 -21.29 12.76 3.54
N ASN A 144 -22.06 11.79 4.04
CA ASN A 144 -22.86 11.90 5.27
C ASN A 144 -22.01 11.84 6.57
N LEU A 145 -20.72 12.18 6.50
CA LEU A 145 -19.82 12.18 7.65
C LEU A 145 -19.86 13.51 8.39
N ASP A 146 -19.99 13.46 9.71
CA ASP A 146 -19.91 14.64 10.57
C ASP A 146 -18.47 15.18 10.64
N VAL A 147 -18.31 16.44 11.06
CA VAL A 147 -16.97 17.07 11.19
C VAL A 147 -16.05 16.24 12.10
N LYS A 148 -16.58 15.65 13.18
CA LYS A 148 -15.81 14.76 14.08
C LYS A 148 -15.30 13.51 13.36
N GLU A 149 -16.16 12.88 12.56
CA GLU A 149 -15.81 11.69 11.79
C GLU A 149 -14.81 12.03 10.68
N ARG A 150 -14.92 13.21 10.05
CA ARG A 150 -13.93 13.70 9.08
C ARG A 150 -12.55 13.92 9.71
N ILE A 151 -12.50 14.50 10.92
CA ILE A 151 -11.26 14.61 11.69
C ILE A 151 -10.69 13.22 11.98
N PHE A 152 -11.54 12.27 12.40
CA PHE A 152 -11.11 10.89 12.62
C PHE A 152 -10.54 10.25 11.35
N CYS A 153 -11.20 10.43 10.20
CA CYS A 153 -10.67 9.98 8.91
C CYS A 153 -9.29 10.58 8.63
N ALA A 154 -9.09 11.89 8.84
CA ALA A 154 -7.79 12.50 8.64
C ALA A 154 -6.70 11.87 9.55
N ILE A 155 -7.03 11.59 10.82
CA ILE A 155 -6.12 10.91 11.76
C ILE A 155 -5.83 9.48 11.29
N ALA A 156 -6.84 8.72 10.87
CA ALA A 156 -6.70 7.34 10.42
C ALA A 156 -5.83 7.20 9.16
N TYR A 157 -5.71 8.27 8.37
CA TYR A 157 -4.84 8.33 7.19
C TYR A 157 -3.38 8.73 7.52
N THR A 158 -3.05 9.00 8.79
CA THR A 158 -1.71 9.42 9.23
C THR A 158 -0.65 8.30 9.17
N PRO A 159 -0.91 7.07 9.65
CA PRO A 159 0.11 6.02 9.68
C PRO A 159 0.73 5.74 8.31
N LYS A 160 2.07 5.77 8.23
CA LYS A 160 2.86 5.26 7.09
C LYS A 160 3.71 4.07 7.53
N ALA A 161 3.82 3.06 6.67
CA ALA A 161 4.60 1.85 6.96
C ALA A 161 5.11 1.19 5.68
N THR A 162 4.48 0.09 5.28
CA THR A 162 5.02 -0.91 4.36
C THR A 162 5.34 -0.38 2.96
N VAL A 163 4.49 0.45 2.37
CA VAL A 163 4.75 1.03 1.04
C VAL A 163 6.01 1.90 1.07
N GLN A 164 6.18 2.72 2.11
CA GLN A 164 7.36 3.58 2.26
C GLN A 164 8.63 2.77 2.51
N ALA A 165 8.52 1.70 3.29
CA ALA A 165 9.63 0.78 3.51
C ALA A 165 10.08 0.11 2.19
N ALA A 166 9.12 -0.30 1.36
CA ALA A 166 9.41 -0.99 0.11
C ALA A 166 10.01 -0.06 -0.98
N ILE A 167 9.48 1.16 -1.14
CA ILE A 167 9.88 2.05 -2.25
C ILE A 167 10.84 3.17 -1.85
N GLY A 168 11.04 3.42 -0.55
CA GLY A 168 11.86 4.54 -0.07
C GLY A 168 13.33 4.45 -0.46
N GLY A 169 13.85 3.23 -0.68
CA GLY A 169 15.22 2.98 -1.14
C GLY A 169 15.42 3.07 -2.65
N LEU A 170 14.35 3.15 -3.45
CA LEU A 170 14.47 3.13 -4.91
C LEU A 170 15.29 4.29 -5.48
N PRO A 171 15.11 5.56 -5.03
CA PRO A 171 15.94 6.67 -5.52
C PRO A 171 17.43 6.49 -5.23
N LEU A 172 17.76 5.89 -4.08
CA LEU A 172 19.15 5.57 -3.73
C LEU A 172 19.73 4.50 -4.67
N ALA A 173 18.97 3.42 -4.94
CA ALA A 173 19.38 2.37 -5.86
C ALA A 173 19.55 2.88 -7.32
N MET A 174 18.77 3.89 -7.71
CA MET A 174 18.87 4.55 -9.01
C MET A 174 20.00 5.58 -9.11
N GLY A 175 20.76 5.83 -8.03
CA GLY A 175 21.86 6.80 -8.02
C GLY A 175 21.41 8.27 -7.98
N VAL A 176 20.20 8.55 -7.52
CA VAL A 176 19.73 9.93 -7.32
C VAL A 176 20.60 10.59 -6.24
N SER A 177 21.07 11.81 -6.49
CA SER A 177 22.00 12.54 -5.60
C SER A 177 21.48 12.66 -4.16
N SER A 178 20.17 12.90 -4.00
CA SER A 178 19.50 12.97 -2.69
C SER A 178 18.95 11.63 -2.20
N GLY A 179 19.33 10.51 -2.80
CA GLY A 179 18.78 9.18 -2.49
C GLY A 179 18.89 8.79 -1.02
N ASN A 180 20.04 9.05 -0.39
CA ASN A 180 20.24 8.79 1.05
C ASN A 180 19.31 9.65 1.93
N ALA A 181 19.12 10.92 1.58
CA ALA A 181 18.21 11.81 2.29
C ALA A 181 16.75 11.38 2.13
N ILE A 182 16.35 10.97 0.93
CA ILE A 182 14.98 10.48 0.66
C ILE A 182 14.72 9.21 1.48
N LEU A 183 15.65 8.24 1.46
CA LEU A 183 15.53 7.03 2.27
C LEU A 183 15.44 7.35 3.77
N ALA A 184 16.29 8.24 4.28
CA ALA A 184 16.27 8.65 5.68
C ALA A 184 14.94 9.30 6.07
N ILE A 185 14.40 10.20 5.24
CA ILE A 185 13.09 10.84 5.47
C ILE A 185 11.96 9.81 5.38
N SER A 186 12.01 8.86 4.45
CA SER A 186 11.03 7.76 4.37
C SER A 186 11.01 6.93 5.65
N VAL A 187 12.16 6.62 6.24
CA VAL A 187 12.23 5.87 7.50
C VAL A 187 11.79 6.71 8.69
N LEU A 188 12.20 7.99 8.78
CA LEU A 188 11.69 8.92 9.79
C LEU A 188 10.16 9.04 9.73
N ALA A 189 9.58 9.09 8.52
CA ALA A 189 8.14 9.13 8.34
C ALA A 189 7.47 7.88 8.92
N ILE A 190 8.03 6.69 8.72
CA ILE A 190 7.51 5.44 9.31
C ILE A 190 7.59 5.50 10.84
N LEU A 191 8.78 5.80 11.37
CA LEU A 191 9.05 5.83 12.82
C LEU A 191 8.17 6.83 13.57
N ILE A 192 7.89 7.98 12.97
CA ILE A 192 7.07 9.02 13.59
C ILE A 192 5.58 8.75 13.38
N THR A 193 5.14 8.51 12.15
CA THR A 193 3.71 8.51 11.83
C THR A 193 3.00 7.21 12.19
N ALA A 194 3.68 6.06 12.18
CA ALA A 194 3.07 4.79 12.58
C ALA A 194 2.62 4.78 14.05
N PRO A 195 3.48 5.08 15.05
CA PRO A 195 3.04 5.13 16.45
C PRO A 195 2.11 6.30 16.73
N LEU A 196 2.40 7.51 16.23
CA LEU A 196 1.52 8.67 16.43
C LEU A 196 0.13 8.43 15.85
N GLY A 197 0.05 7.88 14.64
CA GLY A 197 -1.22 7.56 14.01
C GLY A 197 -1.97 6.43 14.74
N ALA A 198 -1.28 5.37 15.18
CA ALA A 198 -1.89 4.30 15.98
C ALA A 198 -2.45 4.82 17.32
N MET A 199 -1.68 5.65 18.03
CA MET A 199 -2.15 6.33 19.25
C MET A 199 -3.32 7.27 18.96
N GLY A 200 -3.21 8.05 17.89
CA GLY A 200 -4.26 8.95 17.44
C GLY A 200 -5.57 8.22 17.17
N ILE A 201 -5.53 7.11 16.43
CA ILE A 201 -6.69 6.26 16.16
C ILE A 201 -7.28 5.73 17.46
N LYS A 202 -6.46 5.12 18.34
CA LYS A 202 -6.93 4.54 19.60
C LYS A 202 -7.59 5.56 20.52
N TRP A 203 -7.04 6.78 20.58
CA TRP A 203 -7.53 7.84 21.46
C TRP A 203 -8.75 8.58 20.90
N SER A 204 -8.76 8.81 19.59
CA SER A 204 -9.80 9.57 18.91
C SER A 204 -11.00 8.72 18.52
N ALA A 205 -10.85 7.42 18.25
CA ALA A 205 -11.96 6.55 17.85
C ALA A 205 -13.13 6.60 18.84
N PRO A 206 -12.96 6.43 20.17
CA PRO A 206 -14.09 6.45 21.10
C PRO A 206 -14.77 7.81 21.25
N ARG A 207 -14.12 8.90 20.83
CA ARG A 207 -14.57 10.29 21.07
C ARG A 207 -15.15 10.96 19.83
N LEU A 208 -14.61 10.59 18.66
CA LEU A 208 -14.95 11.19 17.38
C LEU A 208 -15.88 10.32 16.56
N LEU A 209 -15.84 9.00 16.74
CA LEU A 209 -16.81 8.10 16.12
C LEU A 209 -18.02 8.01 17.04
N ASN A 210 -19.18 8.40 16.53
CA ASN A 210 -20.42 8.14 17.22
C ASN A 210 -20.63 6.62 17.29
N LYS A 211 -20.78 6.06 18.50
CA LYS A 211 -21.51 4.80 18.65
C LYS A 211 -22.97 5.12 18.32
N LYS A 212 -23.34 5.08 17.04
CA LYS A 212 -24.73 4.79 16.74
C LYS A 212 -24.97 3.37 17.24
N GLY A 213 -25.58 3.25 18.43
CA GLY A 213 -26.20 2.00 18.85
C GLY A 213 -27.29 1.66 17.84
N GLY A 214 -27.31 0.39 17.41
CA GLY A 214 -28.18 -0.15 16.38
C GLY A 214 -27.45 -1.21 15.59
#